data_AF-A0AA37HJ72-F1
#
_entry.id   AF-A0AA37HJ72-F1
#
_cell.length_a   1.000
_cell.length_b   1.000
_cell.length_c   1.000
_cell.angle_alpha   90.00
_cell.angle_beta   90.00
_cell.angle_gamma   90.00
#
_symmetry.space_group_name_H-M   'P 1'
#
loop_
_entity.id
_entity.type
_entity.pdbx_description
1 polymer ?
#
loop_
_entity_poly.entity_id
_entity_poly.type
_entity_poly.pdbx_seq_one_letter_code
_entity_poly.pdbx_strand_id
1 'polypeptide(L)' 'MASIRIKPTQDGTYTLYRNGDAVSTGLTREQADQLALVLRCVEH' A
#
# COMPACT_ATOMS: atom_id res chain seq x y z
N MET A 1 4.23 9.90 12.22
CA MET A 1 3.05 9.46 11.44
C MET A 1 3.50 9.19 10.03
N ALA A 2 3.71 7.93 9.63
CA ALA A 2 3.98 7.69 8.22
C ALA A 2 2.67 7.74 7.43
N SER A 3 2.77 8.26 6.21
CA SER A 3 1.64 8.35 5.29
C SER A 3 1.57 7.08 4.46
N ILE A 4 0.51 6.28 4.62
CA ILE A 4 0.23 5.12 3.77
C ILE A 4 -0.70 5.56 2.64
N ARG A 5 -0.33 5.26 1.39
CA ARG A 5 -1.12 5.60 0.20
C ARG A 5 -1.19 4.40 -0.74
N ILE A 6 -2.38 4.07 -1.22
CA ILE A 6 -2.59 3.06 -2.25
C ILE A 6 -2.86 3.79 -3.57
N LYS A 7 -2.13 3.44 -4.64
CA LYS A 7 -2.38 3.97 -5.98
C LYS A 7 -2.70 2.81 -6.94
N PRO A 8 -3.77 2.91 -7.74
CA PRO A 8 -3.95 2.00 -8.86
C PRO A 8 -2.89 2.24 -9.93
N THR A 9 -2.48 1.18 -10.61
CA THR A 9 -1.60 1.19 -11.77
C THR A 9 -2.41 0.95 -13.04
N GLN A 10 -1.82 1.30 -14.19
CA GLN A 10 -2.46 1.15 -15.50
C GLN A 10 -2.74 -0.32 -15.86
N ASP A 11 -2.02 -1.26 -15.25
CA ASP A 11 -2.17 -2.70 -15.46
C ASP A 11 -3.32 -3.31 -14.65
N GLY A 12 -4.07 -2.50 -13.88
CA GLY A 12 -5.17 -2.96 -13.03
C GLY A 12 -4.73 -3.47 -11.65
N THR A 13 -3.42 -3.50 -11.38
CA THR A 13 -2.86 -3.80 -10.06
C THR A 13 -2.72 -2.54 -9.21
N TYR A 14 -2.46 -2.70 -7.92
CA TYR A 14 -2.28 -1.62 -6.96
C TYR A 14 -0.84 -1.58 -6.44
N THR A 15 -0.36 -0.36 -6.21
CA THR A 15 0.93 -0.09 -5.57
C THR A 15 0.71 0.61 -4.25
N LEU A 16 1.35 0.10 -3.20
CA LEU A 16 1.30 0.67 -1.88
C LEU A 16 2.57 1.48 -1.61
N TYR A 17 2.36 2.72 -1.17
CA TYR A 17 3.40 3.68 -0.82
C TYR A 17 3.38 3.95 0.68
N ARG A 18 4.56 4.00 1.29
CA ARG A 18 4.78 4.43 2.68
C ARG A 18 5.73 5.60 2.67
N ASN A 19 5.27 6.74 3.20
CA ASN A 19 6.06 7.97 3.30
C ASN A 19 6.66 8.44 1.95
N GLY A 20 5.98 8.12 0.83
CA GLY A 20 6.45 8.42 -0.52
C GLY A 20 7.27 7.32 -1.18
N ASP A 21 7.71 6.30 -0.44
CA ASP A 21 8.47 5.17 -0.98
C ASP A 21 7.53 4.01 -1.35
N ALA A 22 7.82 3.32 -2.47
CA ALA A 22 6.99 2.20 -2.93
C ALA A 22 7.36 0.92 -2.16
N VAL A 23 6.45 0.48 -1.28
CA VAL A 23 6.66 -0.72 -0.44
C VAL A 23 6.41 -1.98 -1.24
N SER A 24 5.37 -1.98 -2.07
CA SER A 24 4.96 -3.16 -2.81
C SER A 24 4.10 -2.79 -4.02
N THR A 25 4.28 -3.49 -5.12
CA THR A 25 3.61 -3.29 -6.42
C THR A 25 2.95 -4.57 -6.88
N GLY A 26 2.01 -4.48 -7.81
CA GLY A 26 1.36 -5.68 -8.36
C GLY A 26 0.30 -6.30 -7.44
N LEU A 27 -0.20 -5.53 -6.46
CA LEU A 27 -1.16 -6.03 -5.48
C LEU A 27 -2.57 -6.05 -6.06
N THR A 28 -3.39 -7.01 -5.65
CA THR A 28 -4.84 -6.88 -5.78
C THR A 28 -5.37 -5.82 -4.82
N ARG A 29 -6.61 -5.36 -5.04
CA ARG A 29 -7.25 -4.38 -4.13
C ARG A 29 -7.29 -4.89 -2.69
N GLU A 30 -7.64 -6.16 -2.49
CA GLU A 30 -7.70 -6.78 -1.15
C GLU A 30 -6.31 -6.88 -0.51
N GLN A 31 -5.29 -7.28 -1.27
CA GLN A 31 -3.92 -7.33 -0.77
C GLN A 31 -3.39 -5.94 -0.39
N ALA A 32 -3.69 -4.91 -1.19
CA ALA A 32 -3.29 -3.55 -0.89
C ALA A 32 -3.97 -3.01 0.38
N ASP A 33 -5.24 -3.33 0.60
CA ASP A 33 -5.98 -2.96 1.81
C ASP A 33 -5.43 -3.66 3.05
N GLN A 34 -5.23 -4.98 2.98
CA GLN A 34 -4.61 -5.75 4.07
C GLN A 34 -3.20 -5.26 4.41
N LEU A 35 -2.38 -4.98 3.38
CA LEU A 35 -1.03 -4.48 3.60
C LEU A 35 -1.03 -3.08 4.23
N ALA A 36 -1.98 -2.22 3.85
CA ALA A 36 -2.15 -0.91 4.47
C ALA A 36 -2.54 -1.04 5.96
N LEU A 37 -3.42 -1.98 6.31
CA LEU A 37 -3.80 -2.28 7.69
C LEU A 37 -2.60 -2.79 8.51
N VAL A 38 -1.85 -3.75 7.97
CA VAL A 38 -0.66 -4.31 8.64
C VAL A 38 0.39 -3.23 8.88
N LEU A 39 0.68 -2.41 7.87
CA LEU A 39 1.63 -1.31 8.01
C LEU A 39 1.17 -0.29 9.06
N ARG A 40 -0.13 0.00 9.12
CA ARG A 40 -0.68 0.90 10.12
C ARG A 40 -0.61 0.33 11.54
N CYS A 41 -0.75 -0.98 11.70
CA CYS A 41 -0.57 -1.67 12.99
C CYS A 41 0.90 -1.72 13.43
N VAL A 42 1.84 -1.93 12.51
CA VAL A 42 3.28 -2.01 12.84
C VAL A 42 3.86 -0.64 13.23
N GLU A 43 3.23 0.45 12.79
CA GLU A 43 3.65 1.82 13.15
C GLU A 43 3.12 2.32 14.50
N HIS A 44 2.45 1.45 15.27
CA HIS A 44 1.80 1.79 16.54
C HIS A 44 2.59 1.36 17.77
#